data_AF-A0A350PAF4-F1
#
_entry.id   AF-A0A350PAF4-F1
#
_cell.length_a   1.000
_cell.length_b   1.000
_cell.length_c   1.000
_cell.angle_alpha   90.00
_cell.angle_beta   90.00
_cell.angle_gamma   90.00
#
_symmetry.space_group_name_H-M   'P 1'
#
loop_
_entity.id
_entity.type
_entity.pdbx_description
1 polymer ?
#
loop_
_entity_poly.entity_id
_entity_poly.type
_entity_poly.pdbx_seq_one_letter_code
_entity_poly.pdbx_strand_id
1 'polypeptide(L)'
;MLLTATGFSQNRQRQNAPTPPPIEERVETLLEKLNSELSLSKEQLDSSETILTDFFTARDKIMASGGRPDRNKIESISNKRDTELEALLTADQKKKYEKIKEELFQRRRRPNQ
;
A
#
# COMPACT_ATOMS: atom_id res chain seq x y z
N MET A 1 54.31 11.99 -2.90
CA MET A 1 54.02 10.54 -2.83
C MET A 1 52.53 10.37 -2.58
N LEU A 2 51.95 9.42 -3.30
CA LEU A 2 50.54 9.21 -3.62
C LEU A 2 49.87 8.33 -2.53
N LEU A 3 48.57 8.55 -2.26
CA LEU A 3 47.48 7.55 -2.07
C LEU A 3 46.50 7.84 -0.91
N THR A 4 45.32 8.33 -1.33
CA THR A 4 43.95 7.85 -1.04
C THR A 4 43.65 7.00 0.21
N ALA A 5 42.61 7.42 0.94
CA ALA A 5 41.65 6.50 1.56
C ALA A 5 40.21 7.01 1.29
N THR A 6 39.51 6.29 0.43
CA THR A 6 38.04 6.31 0.26
C THR A 6 37.37 5.78 1.53
N GLY A 7 36.43 6.54 2.09
CA GLY A 7 35.54 6.08 3.15
C GLY A 7 34.13 6.58 2.88
N PHE A 8 33.32 5.74 2.25
CA PHE A 8 31.88 5.95 2.09
C PHE A 8 31.22 6.12 3.46
N SER A 9 30.36 7.12 3.61
CA SER A 9 29.38 7.17 4.69
C SER A 9 28.07 7.77 4.16
N GLN A 10 27.48 7.08 3.18
CA GLN A 10 26.04 7.19 2.90
C GLN A 10 25.28 6.57 4.07
N ASN A 11 25.08 7.30 5.17
CA ASN A 11 24.15 6.85 6.21
C ASN A 11 23.41 7.95 6.97
N ARG A 12 23.40 9.18 6.46
CA ARG A 12 22.74 10.34 7.13
C ARG A 12 21.34 10.69 6.61
N GLN A 13 20.66 9.80 5.90
CA GLN A 13 19.33 10.07 5.32
C GLN A 13 18.15 9.29 5.95
N ARG A 14 18.36 8.56 7.05
CA ARG A 14 17.28 7.79 7.71
C ARG A 14 16.72 8.37 9.01
N GLN A 15 17.24 9.51 9.48
CA GLN A 15 16.83 10.05 10.79
C GLN A 15 15.54 10.88 10.75
N ASN A 16 15.07 11.31 9.57
CA ASN A 16 13.89 12.17 9.43
C ASN A 16 12.84 11.63 8.44
N ALA A 17 12.78 10.30 8.21
CA ALA A 17 11.65 9.77 7.47
C ALA A 17 10.38 9.93 8.33
N PRO A 18 9.34 10.65 7.87
CA PRO A 18 8.11 10.77 8.62
C PRO A 18 7.58 9.38 8.95
N THR A 19 7.22 9.14 10.21
CA THR A 19 6.48 7.94 10.59
C THR A 19 5.24 7.86 9.71
N PRO A 20 4.93 6.71 9.09
CA PRO A 20 3.68 6.58 8.36
C PRO A 20 2.50 6.92 9.29
N PRO A 21 1.42 7.52 8.77
CA PRO A 21 0.23 7.80 9.58
C PRO A 21 -0.28 6.54 10.30
N PRO A 22 -1.12 6.65 11.34
CA PRO A 22 -1.80 5.51 11.95
C PRO A 22 -2.52 4.63 10.92
N ILE A 23 -2.77 3.36 11.27
CA ILE A 23 -3.50 2.45 10.37
C ILE A 23 -4.91 2.97 10.11
N GLU A 24 -5.60 3.43 11.15
CA GLU A 24 -6.95 3.99 11.10
C GLU A 24 -7.05 5.13 10.08
N GLU A 25 -6.16 6.13 10.15
CA GLU A 25 -6.14 7.27 9.21
C GLU A 25 -5.87 6.82 7.76
N ARG A 26 -5.00 5.82 7.57
CA ARG A 26 -4.72 5.24 6.25
C ARG A 26 -5.92 4.47 5.70
N VAL A 27 -6.64 3.75 6.54
CA VAL A 27 -7.86 3.02 6.19
C VAL A 27 -8.95 4.01 5.80
N GLU A 28 -9.21 5.01 6.64
CA GLU A 28 -10.21 6.05 6.41
C GLU A 28 -9.97 6.77 5.08
N THR A 29 -8.76 7.28 4.85
CA THR A 29 -8.41 7.99 3.60
C THR A 29 -8.68 7.13 2.36
N LEU A 30 -8.33 5.85 2.43
CA LEU A 30 -8.50 4.95 1.29
C LEU A 30 -9.97 4.53 1.12
N LEU A 31 -10.68 4.30 2.22
CA LEU A 31 -12.09 3.95 2.23
C LEU A 31 -12.94 5.10 1.68
N GLU A 32 -12.64 6.34 2.07
CA GLU A 32 -13.27 7.54 1.53
C GLU A 32 -13.09 7.64 0.01
N LYS A 33 -11.87 7.43 -0.49
CA LYS A 33 -11.59 7.45 -1.94
C LYS A 33 -12.30 6.31 -2.68
N LEU A 34 -12.35 5.11 -2.11
CA LEU A 34 -13.10 4.01 -2.71
C LEU A 34 -14.60 4.32 -2.73
N ASN A 35 -15.13 4.90 -1.66
CA ASN A 35 -16.54 5.25 -1.57
C ASN A 35 -16.93 6.38 -2.54
N SER A 36 -16.10 7.41 -2.68
CA SER A 36 -16.38 8.52 -3.60
C SER A 36 -16.49 8.09 -5.06
N GLU A 37 -15.72 7.07 -5.45
CA GLU A 37 -15.68 6.57 -6.84
C GLU A 37 -16.70 5.44 -7.10
N LEU A 38 -16.87 4.55 -6.12
CA LEU A 38 -17.66 3.32 -6.27
C LEU A 38 -19.06 3.42 -5.67
N SER A 39 -19.33 4.44 -4.85
CA SER A 39 -20.58 4.62 -4.09
C SER A 39 -20.93 3.32 -3.35
N LEU A 40 -20.08 2.94 -2.40
CA LEU A 40 -20.20 1.68 -1.67
C LEU A 40 -21.44 1.70 -0.76
N SER A 41 -22.10 0.56 -0.63
CA SER A 41 -23.15 0.39 0.37
C SER A 41 -22.56 0.37 1.78
N LYS A 42 -23.40 0.52 2.81
CA LYS A 42 -22.97 0.44 4.21
C LYS A 42 -22.25 -0.89 4.51
N GLU A 43 -22.81 -2.00 4.05
CA GLU A 43 -22.23 -3.33 4.25
C GLU A 43 -20.88 -3.49 3.52
N GLN A 44 -20.77 -2.91 2.31
CA GLN A 44 -19.52 -2.89 1.56
C GLN A 44 -18.46 -2.02 2.26
N LEU A 45 -18.87 -0.89 2.86
CA LEU A 45 -17.97 -0.01 3.63
C LEU A 45 -17.41 -0.74 4.86
N ASP A 46 -18.28 -1.29 5.70
CA ASP A 46 -17.89 -1.98 6.94
C ASP A 46 -16.94 -3.17 6.63
N SER A 47 -17.23 -3.91 5.55
CA SER A 47 -16.39 -5.03 5.11
C SER A 47 -15.06 -4.55 4.51
N SER A 48 -15.08 -3.46 3.73
CA SER A 48 -13.87 -2.88 3.15
C SER A 48 -12.94 -2.31 4.21
N GLU A 49 -13.47 -1.66 5.25
CA GLU A 49 -12.70 -1.17 6.39
C GLU A 49 -11.91 -2.29 7.07
N THR A 50 -12.56 -3.43 7.29
CA THR A 50 -11.93 -4.63 7.87
C THR A 50 -10.79 -5.15 6.98
N ILE A 51 -11.04 -5.32 5.68
CA ILE A 51 -10.04 -5.79 4.71
C ILE A 51 -8.83 -4.84 4.64
N LEU A 52 -9.08 -3.53 4.62
CA LEU A 52 -8.02 -2.52 4.58
C LEU A 52 -7.20 -2.50 5.87
N THR A 53 -7.86 -2.64 7.03
CA THR A 53 -7.19 -2.71 8.33
C THR A 53 -6.26 -3.93 8.40
N ASP A 54 -6.73 -5.09 7.96
CA ASP A 54 -5.93 -6.31 7.89
C ASP A 54 -4.73 -6.15 6.94
N PHE A 55 -4.96 -5.56 5.76
CA PHE A 55 -3.90 -5.27 4.80
C PHE A 55 -2.81 -4.38 5.40
N PHE A 56 -3.17 -3.24 5.99
CA PHE A 56 -2.19 -2.32 6.57
C PHE A 56 -1.48 -2.91 7.79
N THR A 57 -2.18 -3.68 8.62
CA THR A 57 -1.58 -4.42 9.74
C THR A 57 -0.54 -5.43 9.25
N ALA A 58 -0.87 -6.23 8.23
CA ALA A 58 0.07 -7.19 7.65
C ALA A 58 1.26 -6.49 6.98
N ARG A 59 1.00 -5.38 6.29
CA ARG A 59 2.04 -4.56 5.64
C ARG A 59 3.01 -3.99 6.67
N ASP A 60 2.52 -3.40 7.75
CA ASP A 60 3.36 -2.80 8.79
C ASP A 60 4.23 -3.87 9.48
N LYS A 61 3.70 -5.09 9.70
CA LYS A 61 4.51 -6.23 10.19
C LYS A 61 5.65 -6.60 9.24
N ILE A 62 5.43 -6.59 7.92
CA ILE A 62 6.48 -6.84 6.94
C ILE A 62 7.52 -5.71 6.97
N MET A 63 7.07 -4.46 7.04
CA MET A 63 7.95 -3.28 7.07
C MET A 63 8.78 -3.18 8.37
N ALA A 64 8.23 -3.66 9.50
CA ALA A 64 8.89 -3.66 10.80
C ALA A 64 10.06 -4.67 10.90
N SER A 65 10.24 -5.56 9.92
CA SER A 65 11.30 -6.59 9.91
C SER A 65 12.74 -6.05 9.80
N GLY A 66 12.95 -4.72 9.81
CA GLY A 66 14.26 -4.07 9.87
C GLY A 66 15.12 -4.15 8.61
N GLY A 67 14.77 -5.03 7.67
CA GLY A 67 15.45 -5.25 6.39
C GLY A 67 14.70 -4.68 5.19
N ARG A 68 15.18 -5.00 3.99
CA ARG A 68 14.43 -4.75 2.76
C ARG A 68 13.14 -5.56 2.82
N PRO A 69 11.95 -4.94 2.66
CA PRO A 69 10.70 -5.66 2.70
C PRO A 69 10.66 -6.76 1.65
N ASP A 70 10.20 -7.94 2.06
CA ASP A 70 9.99 -9.06 1.15
C ASP A 70 8.89 -8.68 0.15
N ARG A 71 9.31 -8.50 -1.11
CA ARG A 71 8.43 -8.05 -2.18
C ARG A 71 7.33 -9.07 -2.46
N ASN A 72 7.62 -10.36 -2.36
CA ASN A 72 6.66 -11.42 -2.63
C ASN A 72 5.57 -11.42 -1.54
N LYS A 73 5.94 -11.16 -0.28
CA LYS A 73 4.95 -11.01 0.81
C LYS A 73 4.07 -9.79 0.62
N ILE A 74 4.64 -8.64 0.23
CA ILE A 74 3.86 -7.43 -0.06
C ILE A 74 2.88 -7.67 -1.22
N GLU A 75 3.36 -8.28 -2.30
CA GLU A 75 2.53 -8.61 -3.46
C GLU A 75 1.40 -9.57 -3.08
N SER A 76 1.70 -10.61 -2.29
CA SER A 76 0.71 -11.55 -1.79
C SER A 76 -0.40 -10.89 -0.98
N ILE A 77 -0.06 -10.03 -0.01
CA ILE A 77 -1.09 -9.32 0.78
C ILE A 77 -1.85 -8.28 -0.05
N SER A 78 -1.24 -7.72 -1.09
CA SER A 78 -1.91 -6.78 -2.00
C SER A 78 -2.93 -7.52 -2.88
N ASN A 79 -2.54 -8.65 -3.46
CA ASN A 79 -3.43 -9.50 -4.26
C ASN A 79 -4.58 -10.05 -3.41
N LYS A 80 -4.31 -10.42 -2.15
CA LYS A 80 -5.35 -10.85 -1.21
C LYS A 80 -6.37 -9.74 -0.99
N ARG A 81 -5.93 -8.54 -0.62
CA ARG A 81 -6.79 -7.36 -0.45
C ARG A 81 -7.63 -7.10 -1.69
N ASP A 82 -7.02 -7.12 -2.87
CA ASP A 82 -7.72 -6.83 -4.13
C ASP A 82 -8.79 -7.89 -4.43
N THR A 83 -8.49 -9.17 -4.20
CA THR A 83 -9.44 -10.27 -4.37
C THR A 83 -10.63 -10.14 -3.41
N GLU A 84 -10.36 -9.81 -2.14
CA GLU A 84 -11.40 -9.66 -1.12
C GLU A 84 -12.28 -8.43 -1.39
N LEU A 85 -11.67 -7.30 -1.77
CA LEU A 85 -12.44 -6.11 -2.17
C LEU A 85 -13.28 -6.41 -3.41
N GLU A 86 -12.70 -6.99 -4.47
CA GLU A 86 -13.45 -7.34 -5.68
C GLU A 86 -14.62 -8.28 -5.37
N ALA A 87 -14.48 -9.23 -4.46
CA ALA A 87 -15.57 -10.14 -4.08
C ALA A 87 -16.80 -9.41 -3.50
N LEU A 88 -16.61 -8.26 -2.84
CA LEU A 88 -17.69 -7.43 -2.29
C LEU A 88 -18.38 -6.55 -3.32
N LEU A 89 -17.71 -6.26 -4.44
CA LEU A 89 -18.18 -5.28 -5.43
C LEU A 89 -19.14 -5.89 -6.44
N THR A 90 -20.13 -5.09 -6.84
CA THR A 90 -20.98 -5.40 -7.99
C THR A 90 -20.19 -5.36 -9.30
N ALA A 91 -20.73 -5.92 -10.38
CA ALA A 91 -20.06 -5.94 -11.68
C ALA A 91 -19.68 -4.52 -12.19
N ASP A 92 -20.51 -3.52 -11.95
CA ASP A 92 -20.22 -2.15 -12.38
C ASP A 92 -19.21 -1.45 -11.47
N GLN A 93 -19.23 -1.73 -10.16
CA GLN A 93 -18.20 -1.25 -9.24
C GLN A 93 -16.84 -1.89 -9.54
N LYS A 94 -16.78 -3.17 -9.92
CA LYS A 94 -15.53 -3.86 -10.32
C LYS A 94 -14.84 -3.16 -11.48
N LYS A 95 -15.58 -2.79 -12.53
CA LYS A 95 -15.02 -2.07 -13.70
C LYS A 95 -14.38 -0.73 -13.31
N LYS A 96 -14.97 -0.02 -12.34
CA LYS A 96 -14.38 1.22 -11.81
C LYS A 96 -13.18 0.93 -10.92
N TYR A 97 -13.27 -0.10 -10.08
CA TYR A 97 -12.22 -0.50 -9.16
C TYR A 97 -10.93 -0.89 -9.87
N GLU A 98 -10.98 -1.56 -11.03
CA GLU A 98 -9.79 -1.86 -11.85
C GLU A 98 -8.98 -0.59 -12.18
N LYS A 99 -9.66 0.49 -12.55
CA LYS A 99 -9.01 1.79 -12.84
C LYS A 99 -8.42 2.42 -11.60
N ILE A 100 -9.14 2.36 -10.47
CA ILE A 100 -8.66 2.86 -9.19
C ILE A 100 -7.42 2.09 -8.74
N LYS A 101 -7.41 0.76 -8.92
CA LYS A 101 -6.29 -0.12 -8.59
C LYS A 101 -5.03 0.24 -9.39
N GLU A 102 -5.20 0.53 -10.68
CA GLU A 102 -4.10 1.01 -11.51
C GLU A 102 -3.55 2.36 -11.06
N GLU A 103 -4.39 3.29 -10.63
CA GLU A 103 -3.97 4.62 -10.18
C GLU A 103 -3.31 4.60 -8.80
N LEU A 104 -3.92 3.89 -7.85
CA LEU A 104 -3.55 3.93 -6.43
C LEU A 104 -2.50 2.92 -6.04
N PHE A 105 -2.59 1.69 -6.57
CA PHE A 105 -1.80 0.56 -6.06
C PHE A 105 -0.73 0.12 -7.05
N GLN A 106 -1.04 0.16 -8.35
CA GLN A 106 0.00 0.03 -9.36
C GLN A 106 0.66 1.39 -9.56
N ARG A 107 1.67 1.71 -8.73
CA ARG A 107 2.74 2.57 -9.24
C ARG A 107 3.27 1.86 -10.48
N ARG A 108 2.88 2.32 -11.68
CA ARG A 108 3.52 1.93 -12.94
C ARG A 108 4.99 1.84 -12.59
N ARG A 109 5.60 0.65 -12.68
CA ARG A 109 7.05 0.55 -12.78
C ARG A 109 7.37 1.55 -13.87
N ARG A 110 7.92 2.73 -13.52
CA ARG A 110 8.53 3.56 -14.54
C ARG A 110 9.54 2.61 -15.17
N PRO A 111 9.38 2.21 -16.45
CA PRO A 111 10.47 1.50 -17.10
C PRO A 111 11.68 2.41 -16.91
N ASN A 112 12.74 1.86 -16.31
CA ASN A 112 13.97 2.57 -15.96
C ASN A 112 14.25 3.69 -16.97
N GLN A 113 14.32 4.94 -16.49
CA GLN A 113 15.18 5.93 -17.13
C GLN A 113 16.59 5.72 -16.59
#